data_AF-A0A7G5XYU2-F1
#
_entry.id   AF-A0A7G5XYU2-F1
#
_cell.length_a   1.000
_cell.length_b   1.000
_cell.length_c   1.000
_cell.angle_alpha   90.00
_cell.angle_beta   90.00
_cell.angle_gamma   90.00
#
_symmetry.space_group_name_H-M   'P 1'
#
loop_
_entity.id
_entity.type
_entity.pdbx_description
1 polymer ?
#
loop_
_entity_poly.entity_id
_entity_poly.type
_entity_poly.pdbx_seq_one_letter_code
_entity_poly.pdbx_strand_id
1 'polypeptide(L)'
;MTEFLWPRGADAEDTAAFEAWLDARGWEIDPTMFMAGVGGPAVQVRRIGETWQDGDDGLLILPGESVTFDAWRMSVIRTTGMGMLCRSS
;
A
#
# COMPACT_ATOMS: atom_id res chain seq x y z
N MET A 1 7.08 14.41 1.83
CA MET A 1 7.10 12.94 1.69
C MET A 1 6.86 12.27 3.05
N THR A 2 5.80 11.48 3.18
CA THR A 2 5.52 10.64 4.36
C THR A 2 5.46 9.17 3.97
N GLU A 3 5.91 8.28 4.84
CA GLU A 3 5.92 6.83 4.60
C GLU A 3 5.00 6.11 5.60
N PHE A 4 4.43 4.98 5.17
CA PHE A 4 3.76 4.00 6.02
C PHE A 4 4.26 2.61 5.66
N LEU A 5 4.72 1.83 6.65
CA LEU A 5 5.10 0.44 6.46
C LEU A 5 3.84 -0.42 6.59
N TRP A 6 3.51 -1.22 5.57
CA TRP A 6 2.49 -2.24 5.67
C TRP A 6 3.11 -3.53 6.24
N PRO A 7 2.83 -3.90 7.49
CA PRO A 7 3.54 -4.99 8.15
C PRO A 7 3.15 -6.36 7.55
N ARG A 8 4.06 -7.33 7.67
CA ARG A 8 3.71 -8.73 7.45
C ARG A 8 2.86 -9.22 8.61
N GLY A 9 1.77 -9.91 8.31
CA GLY A 9 0.81 -10.34 9.32
C GLY A 9 0.02 -9.19 9.95
N ALA A 10 -0.22 -8.09 9.21
CA ALA A 10 -1.02 -6.96 9.66
C ALA A 10 -2.35 -7.43 10.30
N ASP A 11 -2.59 -6.97 11.52
CA ASP A 11 -3.81 -7.24 12.28
C ASP A 11 -4.85 -6.12 12.05
N ALA A 12 -5.99 -6.21 12.74
CA ALA A 12 -7.06 -5.21 12.63
C ALA A 12 -6.60 -3.80 13.06
N GLU A 13 -5.70 -3.71 14.05
CA GLU A 13 -5.15 -2.42 14.51
C GLU A 13 -4.25 -1.77 13.45
N ASP A 14 -3.40 -2.57 12.79
CA ASP A 14 -2.55 -2.09 11.69
C ASP A 14 -3.39 -1.63 10.50
N THR A 15 -4.47 -2.35 10.21
CA THR A 15 -5.42 -2.00 9.16
C THR A 15 -6.09 -0.66 9.46
N ALA A 16 -6.61 -0.48 10.68
CA ALA A 16 -7.24 0.78 11.09
C ALA A 16 -6.26 1.96 11.08
N ALA A 17 -5.00 1.73 11.49
CA ALA A 17 -3.95 2.74 11.41
C ALA A 17 -3.64 3.13 9.97
N PHE A 18 -3.63 2.16 9.04
CA PHE A 18 -3.39 2.41 7.64
C PHE A 18 -4.56 3.14 6.97
N GLU A 19 -5.80 2.75 7.27
CA GLU A 19 -7.01 3.45 6.80
C GLU A 19 -7.02 4.91 7.25
N ALA A 20 -6.73 5.20 8.53
CA ALA A 20 -6.65 6.56 9.04
C ALA A 20 -5.53 7.37 8.36
N TRP A 21 -4.40 6.73 8.05
CA TRP A 21 -3.31 7.38 7.33
C TRP A 21 -3.70 7.70 5.88
N LEU A 22 -4.44 6.82 5.21
CA LEU A 22 -4.94 7.02 3.85
C LEU A 22 -6.01 8.12 3.79
N ASP A 23 -6.99 8.09 4.71
CA ASP A 23 -8.11 9.04 4.77
C ASP A 23 -7.61 10.49 4.89
N ALA A 24 -6.63 10.73 5.76
CA ALA A 24 -5.98 12.02 5.94
C ALA A 24 -5.30 12.56 4.65
N ARG A 25 -5.12 11.72 3.63
CA ARG A 25 -4.47 12.05 2.34
C ARG A 25 -5.43 11.97 1.16
N GLY A 26 -6.72 11.69 1.40
CA GLY A 26 -7.71 11.51 0.34
C GLY A 26 -7.57 10.17 -0.40
N TRP A 27 -7.09 9.13 0.29
CA TRP A 27 -7.02 7.77 -0.21
C TRP A 27 -7.84 6.83 0.67
N GLU A 28 -8.23 5.67 0.15
CA GLU A 28 -8.95 4.62 0.87
C GLU A 28 -8.44 3.24 0.42
N ILE A 29 -8.68 2.22 1.26
CA ILE A 29 -8.51 0.82 0.86
C ILE A 29 -9.71 0.43 -0.01
N ASP A 30 -9.46 -0.17 -1.17
CA ASP A 30 -10.51 -0.77 -1.98
C ASP A 30 -11.08 -2.01 -1.27
N PRO A 31 -12.37 -2.03 -0.91
CA PRO A 31 -12.97 -3.13 -0.16
C PRO A 31 -13.13 -4.41 -0.99
N THR A 32 -12.95 -4.33 -2.31
CA THR A 32 -13.09 -5.44 -3.25
C THR A 32 -11.81 -6.28 -3.36
N MET A 33 -10.64 -5.68 -3.11
CA MET A 33 -9.34 -6.35 -3.07
C MET A 33 -8.74 -6.41 -1.67
N PHE A 34 -9.37 -7.20 -0.80
CA PHE A 34 -8.78 -7.67 0.44
C PHE A 34 -8.44 -9.16 0.29
N MET A 35 -7.20 -9.49 -0.11
CA MET A 35 -6.76 -10.87 -0.23
C MET A 35 -5.96 -11.29 1.00
N ALA A 36 -6.59 -12.04 1.90
CA ALA A 36 -5.91 -12.65 3.04
C ALA A 36 -5.01 -13.80 2.55
N GLY A 37 -3.69 -13.63 2.65
CA GLY A 37 -2.69 -14.65 2.36
C GLY A 37 -1.91 -15.09 3.60
N VAL A 38 -1.11 -16.16 3.49
CA VAL A 38 -0.25 -16.69 4.57
C VAL A 38 0.73 -15.65 5.15
N GLY A 39 1.03 -14.58 4.40
CA GLY A 39 1.90 -13.48 4.83
C GLY A 39 1.19 -12.26 5.44
N GLY A 40 -0.13 -12.31 5.60
CA GLY A 40 -0.99 -11.17 5.93
C GLY A 40 -1.81 -10.67 4.73
N PRO A 41 -2.69 -9.68 4.94
CA PRO A 41 -3.55 -9.14 3.89
C PRO A 41 -2.76 -8.35 2.83
N ALA A 42 -3.00 -8.64 1.55
CA ALA A 42 -2.67 -7.73 0.46
C ALA A 42 -3.84 -6.78 0.23
N VAL A 43 -3.56 -5.49 0.10
CA VAL A 43 -4.57 -4.42 0.01
C VAL A 43 -4.34 -3.59 -1.24
N GLN A 44 -5.42 -3.25 -1.94
CA GLN A 44 -5.38 -2.25 -3.00
C GLN A 44 -5.85 -0.91 -2.44
N VAL A 45 -5.18 0.19 -2.79
CA VAL A 45 -5.59 1.54 -2.38
C VAL A 45 -5.94 2.40 -3.58
N ARG A 46 -6.87 3.33 -3.37
CA ARG A 46 -7.39 4.25 -4.40
C ARG A 46 -7.62 5.64 -3.82
N ARG A 47 -7.78 6.64 -4.69
CA ARG A 47 -8.17 8.00 -4.27
C ARG A 47 -9.67 8.09 -3.96
N ILE A 48 -10.01 8.89 -2.96
CA ILE A 48 -11.39 9.20 -2.57
C ILE A 48 -11.95 10.25 -3.54
N GLY A 49 -13.12 9.98 -4.11
CA GLY A 49 -13.94 10.99 -4.83
C GLY A 49 -13.62 11.22 -6.30
N GLU A 50 -12.61 10.57 -6.88
CA GLU A 50 -12.48 10.52 -8.35
C GLU A 50 -13.42 9.42 -8.87
N THR A 51 -14.45 9.82 -9.63
CA THR A 51 -15.34 8.89 -10.33
C THR A 51 -14.47 7.99 -11.19
N TRP A 52 -14.37 6.72 -10.79
CA TRP A 52 -13.66 5.63 -11.45
C TRP A 52 -13.63 5.83 -12.98
N GLN A 53 -12.47 6.16 -13.53
CA GLN A 53 -12.22 5.95 -14.95
C GLN A 53 -11.77 4.50 -15.07
N ASP A 54 -12.53 3.71 -15.82
CA ASP A 54 -12.19 2.34 -16.18
C ASP A 54 -10.74 2.32 -16.72
N GLY A 55 -9.80 1.79 -15.94
CA GLY A 55 -8.36 1.79 -16.24
C GLY A 55 -7.43 2.47 -15.23
N ASP A 56 -7.94 3.15 -14.19
CA ASP A 56 -7.12 3.57 -13.04
C ASP A 56 -6.93 2.36 -12.10
N ASP A 57 -5.93 1.52 -12.42
CA ASP A 57 -5.53 0.40 -11.58
C ASP A 57 -5.07 0.93 -10.21
N GLY A 58 -5.90 0.70 -9.18
CA GLY A 58 -5.55 1.02 -7.80
C GLY A 58 -4.20 0.40 -7.40
N LEU A 59 -3.50 1.02 -6.47
CA LEU A 59 -2.15 0.62 -6.11
C LEU A 59 -2.19 -0.60 -5.17
N LEU A 60 -1.76 -1.77 -5.66
CA LEU A 60 -1.64 -2.98 -4.85
C LEU A 60 -0.41 -2.90 -3.94
N ILE A 61 -0.61 -3.17 -2.65
CA ILE A 61 0.41 -3.18 -1.61
C ILE A 61 0.48 -4.59 -1.02
N LEU A 62 1.67 -5.18 -1.08
CA LEU A 62 1.92 -6.51 -0.54
C LEU A 62 2.41 -6.46 0.91
N PRO A 63 2.21 -7.53 1.69
CA PRO A 63 2.71 -7.61 3.05
C PRO A 63 4.23 -7.39 3.15
N GLY A 64 4.63 -6.42 3.98
CA GLY A 64 6.03 -6.02 4.18
C GLY A 64 6.53 -4.95 3.21
N GLU A 65 5.68 -4.43 2.32
CA GLU A 65 6.02 -3.28 1.49
C GLU A 65 5.78 -1.96 2.23
N SER A 66 6.45 -0.91 1.79
CA SER A 66 6.24 0.44 2.30
C SER A 66 5.55 1.29 1.25
N VAL A 67 4.70 2.20 1.69
CA VAL A 67 4.02 3.11 0.80
C VAL A 67 4.39 4.53 1.16
N THR A 68 4.65 5.34 0.14
CA THR A 68 5.02 6.73 0.28
C THR A 68 3.98 7.62 -0.36
N PHE A 69 3.80 8.78 0.25
CA PHE A 69 2.98 9.84 -0.26
C PHE A 69 3.82 11.11 -0.41
N ASP A 70 3.93 11.60 -1.64
CA ASP A 70 4.61 12.85 -1.97
C ASP A 70 3.68 13.80 -2.73
N ALA A 71 3.44 14.97 -2.14
CA ALA A 71 2.57 16.07 -2.59
C ALA A 71 1.12 15.67 -2.94
N TRP A 72 0.94 14.75 -3.87
CA TRP A 72 -0.32 14.22 -4.36
C TRP A 72 -0.23 12.77 -4.86
N ARG A 73 0.97 12.17 -4.90
CA ARG A 73 1.21 10.86 -5.50
C ARG A 73 1.51 9.80 -4.43
N MET A 74 0.77 8.70 -4.49
CA MET A 74 1.04 7.47 -3.74
C MET A 74 2.01 6.58 -4.54
N SER A 75 2.97 5.93 -3.89
CA SER A 75 3.90 5.01 -4.54
C SER A 75 4.37 3.92 -3.58
N VAL A 76 4.38 2.67 -4.04
CA VAL A 76 4.97 1.56 -3.28
C VAL A 76 6.49 1.61 -3.43
N ILE A 77 7.17 1.63 -2.29
CA ILE A 77 8.58 1.31 -2.20
C ILE A 77 8.64 -0.18 -1.90
N ARG A 78 9.14 -0.93 -2.88
CA ARG A 78 9.56 -2.30 -2.64
C ARG A 78 10.73 -2.25 -1.69
N THR A 79 10.47 -2.46 -0.40
CA THR A 79 11.52 -2.72 0.56
C THR A 79 12.09 -4.07 0.16
N THR A 80 13.18 -4.05 -0.61
CA THR A 80 14.00 -5.23 -0.90
C THR A 80 14.45 -5.79 0.43
N GLY A 81 13.66 -6.71 0.99
CA GLY A 81 14.14 -7.61 2.00
C GLY A 81 15.24 -8.44 1.36
N MET A 82 16.49 -8.06 1.58
CA MET A 82 17.65 -8.95 1.51
C MET A 82 17.78 -9.74 0.20
N GLY A 83 18.06 -9.09 -0.93
CA GLY A 83 18.23 -9.83 -2.19
C GLY A 83 18.44 -9.05 -3.47
N MET A 84 19.27 -8.01 -3.49
CA MET A 84 19.85 -7.55 -4.77
C MET A 84 21.33 -7.23 -4.60
N LEU A 85 22.11 -8.30 -4.40
CA LEU A 85 23.51 -8.36 -4.80
C LEU A 85 23.55 -8.31 -6.34
N CYS A 86 23.40 -7.13 -6.92
CA CYS A 86 23.93 -6.86 -8.26
C CYS A 86 25.31 -6.25 -8.09
N ARG A 87 26.32 -7.11 -7.85
CA ARG A 87 27.70 -6.78 -8.24
C ARG A 87 27.80 -7.08 -9.73
N SER A 88 27.85 -6.04 -10.55
CA SER A 88 28.42 -6.17 -11.89
C SER A 88 29.88 -5.76 -11.78
N SER A 89 30.76 -6.76 -11.91
CA SER A 89 32.20 -6.60 -12.13
C SER A 89 32.49 -6.04 -13.52
#